data_AF-A0A8R7V6N6-F1
#
_entry.id   AF-A0A8R7V6N6-F1
#
_cell.length_a   1.000
_cell.length_b   1.000
_cell.length_c   1.000
_cell.angle_alpha   90.00
_cell.angle_beta   90.00
_cell.angle_gamma   90.00
#
_symmetry.space_group_name_H-M   'P 1'
#
loop_
_entity.id
_entity.type
_entity.pdbx_description
1 polymer ?
#
loop_
_entity_poly.entity_id
_entity_poly.type
_entity_poly.pdbx_seq_one_letter_code
_entity_poly.pdbx_strand_id
1 'polypeptide(L)'
;MLFTIAIDMLNSLVQHAIRCNILQRLSPRHMTSSISLYADDVVIFCHPDPADLSAMREILCIFGLASGLKTNFAKCSISPIRCTDAQATDVSASLGCPVAHFPVTYLGLPLAIR
;
A
#
# COMPACT_ATOMS: atom_id res chain seq x y z
N MET A 1 5.32 19.83 -7.28
CA MET A 1 4.86 20.49 -6.04
C MET A 1 3.55 19.94 -5.52
N LEU A 2 2.53 19.65 -6.35
CA LEU A 2 1.28 19.03 -5.86
C LEU A 2 1.48 17.57 -5.39
N PHE A 3 2.20 16.76 -6.18
CA PHE A 3 2.48 15.36 -5.85
C PHE A 3 3.24 15.19 -4.53
N THR A 4 4.21 16.08 -4.24
CA THR A 4 4.96 16.04 -2.98
C THR A 4 4.09 16.30 -1.76
N ILE A 5 3.06 17.16 -1.89
CA ILE A 5 2.10 17.42 -0.80
C ILE A 5 1.18 16.22 -0.60
N ALA A 6 0.69 15.62 -1.70
CA ALA A 6 -0.12 14.41 -1.66
C ALA A 6 0.63 13.24 -0.99
N ILE A 7 1.91 13.08 -1.32
CA ILE A 7 2.82 12.09 -0.72
C ILE A 7 2.94 12.30 0.78
N ASP A 8 3.23 13.53 1.20
CA ASP A 8 3.46 13.83 2.60
C ASP A 8 2.17 13.66 3.42
N MET A 9 1.01 14.02 2.85
CA MET A 9 -0.29 13.79 3.47
C MET A 9 -0.59 12.30 3.64
N LEU A 10 -0.42 11.48 2.59
CA LEU A 10 -0.67 10.04 2.69
C LEU A 10 0.31 9.37 3.66
N ASN A 11 1.59 9.75 3.62
CA ASN A 11 2.60 9.28 4.55
C ASN A 11 2.26 9.66 6.00
N SER A 12 1.78 10.89 6.23
CA SER A 12 1.31 11.36 7.54
C SER A 12 0.11 10.55 8.06
N LEU A 13 -0.87 10.24 7.19
CA LEU A 13 -2.01 9.37 7.54
C LEU A 13 -1.56 7.96 7.94
N VAL A 14 -0.65 7.36 7.17
CA VAL A 14 -0.11 6.03 7.48
C VAL A 14 0.71 6.05 8.77
N GLN A 15 1.56 7.05 8.98
CA GLN A 15 2.29 7.21 10.24
C GLN A 15 1.37 7.42 11.43
N HIS A 16 0.27 8.15 11.24
CA HIS A 16 -0.76 8.31 12.26
C HIS A 16 -1.41 6.97 12.62
N ALA A 17 -1.80 6.17 11.62
CA ALA A 17 -2.37 4.85 11.84
C ALA A 17 -1.38 3.86 12.51
N ILE A 18 -0.09 3.90 12.17
CA ILE A 18 0.96 3.12 12.86
C ILE A 18 1.07 3.55 14.33
N ARG A 19 1.09 4.86 14.61
CA ARG A 19 1.16 5.40 15.97
C ARG A 19 -0.07 5.04 16.81
N CYS A 20 -1.23 4.92 16.18
CA CYS A 20 -2.47 4.48 16.82
C CYS A 20 -2.57 2.95 16.97
N ASN A 21 -1.53 2.18 16.61
CA ASN A 21 -1.51 0.70 16.58
C ASN A 21 -2.59 0.07 15.68
N ILE A 22 -3.05 0.82 14.66
CA ILE A 22 -4.00 0.31 13.65
C ILE A 22 -3.24 -0.48 12.57
N LEU A 23 -2.01 -0.06 12.27
CA LEU A 23 -1.12 -0.73 11.32
C LEU A 23 0.13 -1.23 12.00
N GLN A 24 0.59 -2.40 11.59
CA GLN A 24 1.89 -2.90 12.03
C GLN A 24 3.03 -2.17 11.33
N ARG A 25 4.13 -1.97 12.07
CA ARG A 25 5.34 -1.34 11.52
C ARG A 25 6.11 -2.37 10.67
N LEU A 26 6.42 -2.04 9.42
CA LEU A 26 7.18 -2.93 8.52
C LEU A 26 8.64 -3.12 8.94
N SER A 27 9.26 -2.10 9.53
CA SER A 27 10.61 -2.19 10.06
C SER A 27 10.75 -1.43 11.38
N PRO A 28 11.29 -2.06 12.44
CA PRO A 28 11.58 -1.36 13.69
C PRO A 28 12.72 -0.34 13.56
N ARG A 29 13.63 -0.55 12.60
CA ARG A 29 14.94 0.13 12.52
C ARG A 29 15.01 1.28 11.53
N HIS A 30 14.17 1.28 10.50
CA HIS A 30 14.12 2.37 9.53
C HIS A 30 12.67 2.82 9.33
N MET A 31 12.44 4.14 9.40
CA MET A 31 11.27 4.78 8.79
C MET A 31 11.43 4.78 7.27
N THR A 32 11.71 3.63 6.66
CA THR A 32 11.55 3.48 5.22
C THR A 32 10.08 3.69 4.93
N SER A 33 9.76 4.78 4.25
CA SER A 33 8.41 5.09 3.80
C SER A 33 7.80 3.83 3.21
N SER A 34 6.73 3.33 3.81
CA SER A 34 6.00 2.16 3.33
C SER A 34 5.26 2.45 2.01
N ILE A 35 5.40 3.66 1.50
CA ILE A 35 4.69 4.20 0.36
C ILE A 35 5.72 4.80 -0.60
N SER A 36 5.65 4.38 -1.86
CA SER A 36 6.29 5.03 -2.99
C SER A 36 5.20 5.57 -3.91
N LEU A 37 5.38 6.79 -4.41
CA LEU A 37 4.38 7.54 -5.15
C LEU A 37 5.07 8.29 -6.28
N TYR A 38 4.59 8.09 -7.49
CA TYR A 38 5.07 8.79 -8.67
C TYR A 38 3.91 9.08 -9.62
N ALA A 39 3.63 10.37 -9.83
CA ALA A 39 2.48 10.82 -10.60
C ALA A 39 1.17 10.15 -10.10
N ASP A 40 0.56 9.31 -10.93
CA ASP A 40 -0.65 8.54 -10.63
C ASP A 40 -0.39 7.11 -10.11
N ASP A 41 0.87 6.66 -10.10
CA ASP A 41 1.26 5.33 -9.61
C ASP A 41 1.63 5.37 -8.12
N VAL A 42 0.98 4.51 -7.34
CA VAL A 42 1.20 4.34 -5.90
C VAL A 42 1.58 2.90 -5.61
N VAL A 43 2.68 2.69 -4.90
CA VAL A 43 3.07 1.38 -4.36
C VAL A 43 3.10 1.47 -2.85
N ILE A 44 2.37 0.58 -2.19
CA ILE A 44 2.29 0.51 -0.74
C ILE A 44 2.75 -0.88 -0.29
N PHE A 45 3.68 -0.91 0.65
CA PHE A 45 4.12 -2.09 1.37
C PHE A 45 3.35 -2.15 2.69
N CYS A 46 2.85 -3.33 3.04
CA CYS A 46 2.16 -3.61 4.30
C CYS A 46 2.32 -5.10 4.65
N HIS A 47 2.02 -5.48 5.89
CA HIS A 47 2.04 -6.88 6.27
C HIS A 47 0.86 -7.63 5.63
N PRO A 48 1.00 -8.93 5.32
CA PRO A 48 -0.07 -9.75 4.76
C PRO A 48 -1.09 -10.15 5.85
N ASP A 49 -1.59 -9.17 6.59
CA ASP A 49 -2.64 -9.30 7.61
C ASP A 49 -3.91 -8.64 7.10
N PRO A 50 -5.07 -9.32 7.06
CA PRO A 50 -6.34 -8.71 6.66
C PRO A 50 -6.68 -7.44 7.45
N ALA A 51 -6.27 -7.32 8.71
CA ALA A 51 -6.46 -6.10 9.49
C ALA A 51 -5.68 -4.92 8.89
N ASP A 52 -4.39 -5.10 8.61
CA ASP A 52 -3.52 -4.08 8.00
C ASP A 52 -4.05 -3.67 6.61
N LEU A 53 -4.52 -4.62 5.81
CA LEU A 53 -5.08 -4.37 4.47
C LEU A 53 -6.38 -3.59 4.52
N SER A 54 -7.25 -3.93 5.47
CA SER A 54 -8.52 -3.19 5.69
C SER A 54 -8.25 -1.75 6.11
N ALA A 55 -7.28 -1.53 7.01
CA ALA A 55 -6.85 -0.21 7.43
C ALA A 55 -6.22 0.59 6.28
N MET A 56 -5.38 -0.05 5.44
CA MET A 56 -4.82 0.58 4.23
C MET A 56 -5.91 1.04 3.27
N ARG A 57 -6.91 0.20 3.02
CA ARG A 57 -8.05 0.53 2.18
C ARG A 57 -8.82 1.74 2.72
N GLU A 58 -9.01 1.81 4.03
CA GLU A 58 -9.70 2.91 4.69
C GLU A 58 -8.89 4.21 4.64
N ILE A 59 -7.58 4.15 4.86
CA ILE A 59 -6.68 5.30 4.70
C ILE A 59 -6.73 5.85 3.27
N LEU A 60 -6.69 4.97 2.26
CA LEU A 60 -6.83 5.36 0.85
C LEU A 60 -8.20 5.99 0.55
N CYS A 61 -9.26 5.49 1.20
CA CYS A 61 -10.60 6.07 1.08
C CYS A 61 -10.66 7.49 1.69
N ILE A 62 -10.14 7.66 2.91
CA ILE A 62 -10.08 8.96 3.61
C ILE A 62 -9.22 9.94 2.82
N PHE A 63 -8.05 9.49 2.35
CA PHE A 63 -7.18 10.29 1.50
C PHE A 63 -7.91 10.73 0.22
N GLY A 64 -8.66 9.82 -0.39
CA GLY A 64 -9.45 10.13 -1.58
C GLY A 64 -10.57 11.14 -1.33
N LEU A 65 -11.28 11.02 -0.20
CA LEU A 65 -12.29 11.99 0.22
C LEU A 65 -11.68 13.38 0.49
N ALA A 66 -10.50 13.43 1.11
CA ALA A 66 -9.86 14.68 1.47
C ALA A 66 -9.17 15.37 0.26
N SER A 67 -8.63 14.59 -0.67
CA SER A 67 -7.92 15.11 -1.86
C SER A 67 -8.81 15.24 -3.10
N GLY A 68 -10.00 14.65 -3.09
CA GLY A 68 -10.85 14.48 -4.27
C GLY A 68 -10.34 13.42 -5.27
N LEU A 69 -9.24 12.71 -4.94
CA LEU A 69 -8.72 11.61 -5.75
C LEU A 69 -9.49 10.33 -5.46
N LYS A 70 -9.69 9.48 -6.46
CA LYS A 70 -10.36 8.18 -6.26
C LYS A 70 -9.40 7.05 -6.60
N THR A 71 -9.02 6.27 -5.59
CA THR A 71 -8.25 5.04 -5.79
C THR A 71 -9.04 4.08 -6.66
N ASN A 72 -8.46 3.69 -7.79
CA ASN A 72 -9.07 2.72 -8.69
C ASN A 72 -8.59 1.31 -8.34
N PHE A 73 -9.29 0.65 -7.42
CA PHE A 73 -8.98 -0.72 -7.01
C PHE A 73 -9.00 -1.74 -8.15
N ALA A 74 -9.71 -1.47 -9.26
CA ALA A 74 -9.68 -2.33 -10.44
C ALA A 74 -8.37 -2.25 -11.24
N LYS A 75 -7.61 -1.16 -11.09
CA LYS A 75 -6.25 -1.01 -11.64
C LYS A 75 -5.15 -1.36 -10.63
N CYS A 76 -5.48 -1.39 -9.34
CA CYS A 76 -4.56 -1.85 -8.31
C CYS A 76 -4.37 -3.36 -8.42
N SER A 77 -3.19 -3.82 -8.06
CA SER A 77 -2.89 -5.25 -7.93
C SER A 77 -2.15 -5.48 -6.63
N ILE A 78 -2.38 -6.64 -6.01
CA ILE A 78 -1.66 -7.02 -4.80
C ILE A 78 -0.65 -8.11 -5.14
N SER A 79 0.60 -7.88 -4.77
CA SER A 79 1.67 -8.84 -4.99
C SER A 79 2.15 -9.38 -3.64
N PRO A 80 1.87 -10.64 -3.29
CA PRO A 80 2.39 -11.25 -2.08
C PRO A 80 3.92 -11.36 -2.17
N ILE A 81 4.63 -10.88 -1.15
CA ILE A 81 6.09 -10.98 -1.04
C ILE A 81 6.41 -11.92 0.11
N ARG A 82 6.88 -13.14 -0.21
CA ARG A 82 7.18 -14.20 0.77
C ARG A 82 5.98 -14.60 1.66
N CYS A 83 4.76 -14.56 1.12
CA CYS A 83 3.56 -15.02 1.82
C CYS A 83 3.27 -16.50 1.49
N THR A 84 2.52 -17.18 2.36
CA THR A 84 1.98 -18.52 2.05
C THR A 84 0.78 -18.41 1.11
N ASP A 85 0.43 -19.49 0.40
CA ASP A 85 -0.71 -19.51 -0.52
C ASP A 85 -2.05 -19.19 0.18
N ALA A 86 -2.19 -19.60 1.44
CA ALA A 86 -3.34 -19.25 2.27
C ALA A 86 -3.43 -17.73 2.50
N GLN A 87 -2.32 -17.10 2.91
CA GLN A 87 -2.26 -15.65 3.12
C GLN A 87 -2.52 -14.88 1.82
N ALA A 88 -1.98 -15.33 0.69
CA ALA A 88 -2.20 -14.68 -0.61
C ALA A 88 -3.70 -14.69 -0.99
N THR A 89 -4.40 -15.78 -0.68
CA THR A 89 -5.85 -15.91 -0.93
C THR A 89 -6.65 -14.96 -0.05
N ASP A 90 -6.35 -14.91 1.25
CA ASP A 90 -7.02 -14.03 2.21
C ASP A 90 -6.83 -12.54 1.87
N VAL A 91 -5.60 -12.18 1.50
CA VAL A 91 -5.21 -10.83 1.07
C VAL A 91 -6.04 -10.40 -0.15
N SER A 92 -6.20 -11.28 -1.15
CA SER A 92 -6.99 -10.99 -2.36
C SER A 92 -8.46 -10.69 -2.07
N ALA A 93 -9.05 -11.43 -1.12
CA ALA A 93 -10.46 -11.29 -0.75
C ALA A 93 -10.72 -9.97 -0.01
N SER A 94 -9.77 -9.50 0.80
CA SER A 94 -9.94 -8.30 1.63
C SER A 94 -10.04 -6.98 0.84
N LEU A 95 -9.28 -6.87 -0.26
CA LEU A 95 -9.15 -5.63 -1.04
C LEU A 95 -9.89 -5.68 -2.37
N GLY A 96 -10.28 -6.87 -2.85
CA GLY A 96 -10.97 -7.05 -4.12
C GLY A 96 -10.12 -6.69 -5.34
N CYS A 97 -8.79 -6.69 -5.18
CA CYS A 97 -7.85 -6.41 -6.26
C CYS A 97 -7.31 -7.73 -6.83
N PRO A 98 -6.98 -7.79 -8.14
CA PRO A 98 -6.30 -8.94 -8.72
C PRO A 98 -4.95 -9.19 -8.01
N VAL A 99 -4.64 -10.47 -7.80
CA VAL A 99 -3.33 -10.89 -7.31
C VAL A 99 -2.36 -10.89 -8.49
N ALA A 100 -1.26 -10.17 -8.36
CA ALA A 100 -0.14 -10.20 -9.32
C ALA A 100 1.00 -11.05 -8.76
N HIS A 101 1.74 -11.72 -9.64
CA HIS A 101 2.94 -12.45 -9.23
C HIS A 101 4.11 -11.49 -9.04
N PHE A 102 4.83 -11.66 -7.92
CA PHE A 102 6.08 -10.97 -7.69
C PHE A 102 7.20 -11.59 -8.55
N PRO A 103 8.09 -10.80 -9.17
CA PRO A 103 8.26 -9.36 -9.04
C PRO A 103 7.34 -8.52 -9.92
N VAL A 104 6.82 -7.43 -9.36
CA VAL A 104 5.98 -6.45 -10.08
C VAL A 104 6.84 -5.38 -10.73
N THR A 105 6.40 -4.86 -11.88
CA THR A 105 7.05 -3.71 -12.53
C THR A 105 6.46 -2.40 -11.99
N TYR A 106 7.32 -1.51 -11.50
CA TYR A 106 6.97 -0.15 -11.09
C TYR A 106 7.85 0.83 -11.86
N LEU A 107 7.23 1.77 -12.59
CA LEU A 107 7.93 2.75 -13.44
C LEU A 107 8.88 2.12 -14.48
N GLY A 108 8.50 0.96 -15.02
CA GLY A 108 9.33 0.22 -15.98
C GLY A 108 10.49 -0.57 -15.35
N LEU A 109 10.63 -0.56 -14.02
CA LEU A 109 11.65 -1.30 -13.30
C LEU A 109 11.04 -2.46 -12.50
N PRO A 110 11.60 -3.67 -12.54
CA PRO A 110 11.15 -4.75 -11.67
C PRO A 110 11.49 -4.41 -10.22
N LEU A 111 10.51 -4.53 -9.32
CA LEU A 111 10.67 -4.38 -7.87
C LEU A 111 11.38 -5.60 -7.24
N ALA A 112 12.38 -6.18 -7.92
CA ALA A 112 13.28 -7.17 -7.36
C ALA A 112 14.69 -6.96 -7.90
N ILE A 113 15.66 -7.03 -7.00
CA ILE A 113 17.08 -7.07 -7.34
C ILE A 113 17.47 -8.53 -7.41
N ARG A 114 18.05 -8.95 -8.53
CA ARG A 114 18.55 -10.32 -8.74
C ARG A 114 19.86 -10.53 -7.99
#